data_AF-A0A7C7ZK10-F1
#
_entry.id   AF-A0A7C7ZK10-F1
#
_cell.length_a   1.000
_cell.length_b   1.000
_cell.length_c   1.000
_cell.angle_alpha   90.00
_cell.angle_beta   90.00
_cell.angle_gamma   90.00
#
_symmetry.space_group_name_H-M   'P 1'
#
loop_
_entity.id
_entity.type
_entity.pdbx_description
1 polymer ?
#
loop_
_entity_poly.entity_id
_entity_poly.type
_entity_poly.pdbx_seq_one_letter_code
_entity_poly.pdbx_strand_id
1 'polypeptide(L)'
;MLRASVETAGEEADYRGIVDAASAEDSTVPGAGALVGLVEAAFSSNNEDGIAARARVRKELGSESLVDAAAVIGNFERMVRIADGTGIPLDAPVNIATESIRGKLGIDGYSSAANTKSVQGWQRLLGRLVEPIVRVVLRRIGRRAARRS
;
A
#
# COMPACT_ATOMS: atom_id res chain seq x y z
N MET A 1 -7.69 7.59 -2.91
CA MET A 1 -8.87 7.71 -3.80
C MET A 1 -9.58 6.38 -3.99
N LEU A 2 -8.88 5.29 -4.33
CA LEU A 2 -9.50 3.96 -4.52
C LEU A 2 -10.20 3.42 -3.26
N ARG A 3 -9.54 3.46 -2.09
CA ARG A 3 -10.16 3.08 -0.80
C ARG A 3 -11.46 3.84 -0.50
N ALA A 4 -11.44 5.15 -0.65
CA ALA A 4 -12.62 5.99 -0.41
C ALA A 4 -13.77 5.64 -1.36
N SER A 5 -13.46 5.17 -2.57
CA SER A 5 -14.45 4.66 -3.53
C SER A 5 -15.07 3.35 -3.04
N VAL A 6 -14.25 2.38 -2.62
CA VAL A 6 -14.69 1.09 -2.05
C VAL A 6 -15.59 1.31 -0.82
N GLU A 7 -15.18 2.20 0.10
CA GLU A 7 -15.97 2.56 1.29
C GLU A 7 -17.28 3.32 0.94
N THR A 8 -17.33 3.97 -0.22
CA THR A 8 -18.55 4.64 -0.72
C THR A 8 -19.51 3.63 -1.35
N ALA A 9 -18.98 2.60 -2.02
CA ALA A 9 -19.76 1.48 -2.55
C ALA A 9 -20.28 0.54 -1.45
N GLY A 10 -19.66 0.54 -0.26
CA GLY A 10 -20.03 -0.33 0.85
C GLY A 10 -19.44 -1.73 0.76
N GLU A 11 -18.42 -1.91 -0.07
CA GLU A 11 -17.68 -3.16 -0.23
C GLU A 11 -16.50 -3.21 0.75
N GLU A 12 -16.13 -4.41 1.20
CA GLU A 12 -14.86 -4.64 1.92
C GLU A 12 -13.80 -5.11 0.93
N ALA A 13 -12.66 -4.42 0.90
CA ALA A 13 -11.51 -4.85 0.12
C ALA A 13 -10.55 -5.68 0.99
N ASP A 14 -10.17 -6.85 0.49
CA ASP A 14 -9.05 -7.61 1.04
C ASP A 14 -7.74 -7.02 0.50
N TYR A 15 -6.92 -6.51 1.40
CA TYR A 15 -5.64 -5.88 1.05
C TYR A 15 -4.45 -6.85 1.12
N ARG A 16 -4.67 -8.09 1.59
CA ARG A 16 -3.59 -9.06 1.81
C ARG A 16 -2.90 -9.49 0.52
N GLY A 17 -3.65 -9.58 -0.59
CA GLY A 17 -3.10 -9.88 -1.91
C GLY A 17 -2.13 -8.84 -2.48
N ILE A 18 -1.88 -7.72 -1.76
CA ILE A 18 -0.86 -6.72 -2.12
C ILE A 18 0.48 -7.00 -1.41
N VAL A 19 0.45 -7.64 -0.24
CA VAL A 19 1.60 -7.75 0.67
C VAL A 19 2.03 -9.20 0.95
N ASP A 20 1.28 -10.17 0.46
CA ASP A 20 1.56 -11.59 0.63
C ASP A 20 1.39 -12.31 -0.71
N ALA A 21 2.48 -12.91 -1.19
CA ALA A 21 2.49 -13.65 -2.44
C ALA A 21 1.49 -14.81 -2.44
N ALA A 22 1.30 -15.50 -1.31
CA ALA A 22 0.34 -16.60 -1.21
C ALA A 22 -1.10 -16.11 -1.39
N SER A 23 -1.45 -14.99 -0.76
CA SER A 23 -2.74 -14.31 -0.93
C SER A 23 -2.93 -13.70 -2.32
N ALA A 24 -1.84 -13.46 -3.06
CA ALA A 24 -1.88 -12.87 -4.40
C ALA A 24 -2.14 -13.90 -5.52
N GLU A 25 -2.03 -15.20 -5.24
CA GLU A 25 -2.33 -16.26 -6.22
C GLU A 25 -3.79 -16.26 -6.67
N ASP A 26 -4.71 -15.83 -5.80
CA ASP A 26 -6.16 -15.71 -6.10
C ASP A 26 -6.51 -14.44 -6.90
N SER A 27 -5.51 -13.63 -7.27
CA SER A 27 -5.71 -12.40 -8.03
C SER A 27 -6.08 -12.66 -9.49
N THR A 28 -6.92 -11.81 -10.06
CA THR A 28 -7.23 -11.82 -11.51
C THR A 28 -6.09 -11.26 -12.37
N VAL A 29 -5.02 -10.74 -11.75
CA VAL A 29 -3.86 -10.20 -12.47
C VAL A 29 -2.90 -11.34 -12.83
N PRO A 30 -2.54 -11.52 -14.11
CA PRO A 30 -1.59 -12.55 -14.53
C PRO A 30 -0.26 -12.48 -13.77
N GLY A 31 0.16 -13.61 -13.20
CA GLY A 31 1.44 -13.73 -12.48
C GLY A 31 1.54 -12.90 -11.20
N ALA A 32 0.42 -12.49 -10.60
CA ALA A 32 0.39 -11.67 -9.38
C ALA A 32 1.25 -12.26 -8.25
N GLY A 33 1.11 -13.56 -7.95
CA GLY A 33 1.92 -14.24 -6.94
C GLY A 33 3.42 -14.21 -7.26
N ALA A 34 3.81 -14.40 -8.53
CA ALA A 34 5.21 -14.31 -8.94
C ALA A 34 5.77 -12.89 -8.81
N LEU A 35 4.98 -11.87 -9.13
CA LEU A 35 5.38 -10.47 -9.00
C LEU A 35 5.51 -10.05 -7.53
N VAL A 36 4.54 -10.39 -6.68
CA VAL A 36 4.61 -10.11 -5.23
C VAL A 36 5.78 -10.86 -4.60
N GLY A 37 5.98 -12.13 -4.95
CA GLY A 37 7.14 -12.90 -4.48
C GLY A 37 8.49 -12.33 -4.94
N LEU A 38 8.56 -11.72 -6.14
CA LEU A 38 9.76 -11.00 -6.58
C LEU A 38 10.03 -9.75 -5.72
N VAL A 39 8.97 -9.02 -5.34
CA VAL A 39 9.08 -7.88 -4.43
C VAL A 39 9.60 -8.35 -3.07
N GLU A 40 8.97 -9.36 -2.45
CA GLU A 40 9.39 -9.93 -1.16
C GLU A 40 10.87 -10.38 -1.20
N ALA A 41 11.26 -11.13 -2.24
CA ALA A 41 12.63 -11.60 -2.40
C ALA A 41 13.66 -10.47 -2.59
N ALA A 42 13.26 -9.32 -3.15
CA ALA A 42 14.14 -8.16 -3.30
C ALA A 42 14.51 -7.51 -1.96
N PHE A 43 13.72 -7.75 -0.90
CA PHE A 43 13.99 -7.30 0.47
C PHE A 43 14.48 -8.41 1.40
N SER A 44 14.56 -9.65 0.90
CA SER A 44 15.14 -10.77 1.64
C SER A 44 16.67 -10.64 1.71
N SER A 45 17.25 -11.05 2.84
CA SER A 45 18.70 -11.18 2.99
C SER A 45 19.25 -12.45 2.33
N ASN A 46 18.38 -13.33 1.81
CA ASN A 46 18.75 -14.61 1.22
C ASN A 46 18.79 -14.52 -0.31
N ASN A 47 19.99 -14.64 -0.88
CA ASN A 47 20.20 -14.56 -2.33
C ASN A 47 19.47 -15.66 -3.12
N GLU A 48 19.27 -16.85 -2.52
CA GLU A 48 18.58 -17.96 -3.17
C GLU A 48 17.10 -17.63 -3.46
N ASP A 49 16.44 -16.90 -2.55
CA ASP A 49 15.06 -16.44 -2.73
C ASP A 49 14.96 -15.55 -3.97
N GLY A 50 15.93 -14.65 -4.15
CA GLY A 50 16.01 -13.78 -5.32
C GLY A 50 16.21 -14.55 -6.63
N ILE A 51 17.02 -15.61 -6.62
CA ILE A 51 17.22 -16.45 -7.81
C ILE A 51 15.92 -17.18 -8.16
N ALA A 52 15.27 -17.80 -7.17
CA ALA A 52 14.03 -18.53 -7.34
C ALA A 52 12.90 -17.62 -7.85
N ALA A 53 12.74 -16.43 -7.26
CA ALA A 53 11.70 -15.48 -7.65
C ALA A 53 11.89 -14.94 -9.07
N ARG A 54 13.13 -14.60 -9.47
CA ARG A 54 13.42 -14.20 -10.86
C ARG A 54 13.14 -15.32 -11.86
N ALA A 55 13.48 -16.57 -11.51
CA ALA A 55 13.19 -17.72 -12.34
C ALA A 55 11.67 -17.94 -12.49
N ARG A 56 10.90 -17.76 -11.41
CA ARG A 56 9.45 -17.87 -11.40
C ARG A 56 8.80 -16.83 -12.33
N VAL A 57 9.15 -15.54 -12.18
CA VAL A 57 8.62 -14.47 -13.06
C VAL A 57 8.97 -14.74 -14.52
N ARG A 58 10.21 -15.13 -14.82
CA ARG A 58 10.61 -15.45 -16.20
C ARG A 58 9.81 -16.62 -16.77
N LYS A 59 9.48 -17.63 -15.96
CA LYS A 59 8.68 -18.79 -16.37
C LYS A 59 7.22 -18.41 -16.65
N GLU A 60 6.62 -17.56 -15.82
CA GLU A 60 5.19 -17.24 -15.89
C GLU A 60 4.88 -16.07 -16.83
N LEU A 61 5.76 -15.07 -16.90
CA LEU A 61 5.53 -13.79 -17.59
C LEU A 61 6.58 -13.48 -18.67
N GLY A 62 7.71 -14.16 -18.67
CA GLY A 62 8.79 -13.96 -19.64
C GLY A 62 9.89 -13.01 -19.17
N SER A 63 10.97 -12.95 -19.96
CA SER A 63 12.18 -12.20 -19.59
C SER A 63 12.00 -10.68 -19.64
N GLU A 64 11.20 -10.17 -20.58
CA GLU A 64 10.94 -8.72 -20.67
C GLU A 64 10.17 -8.22 -19.45
N SER A 65 9.11 -8.94 -19.05
CA SER A 65 8.34 -8.62 -17.84
C SER A 65 9.16 -8.68 -16.56
N LEU A 66 10.17 -9.55 -16.49
CA LEU A 66 11.11 -9.57 -15.36
C LEU A 66 11.93 -8.26 -15.29
N VAL A 67 12.42 -7.77 -16.43
CA VAL A 67 13.20 -6.52 -16.47
C VAL A 67 12.32 -5.34 -16.08
N ASP A 68 11.11 -5.27 -16.63
CA ASP A 68 10.14 -4.21 -16.30
C ASP A 68 9.77 -4.22 -14.82
N ALA A 69 9.45 -5.40 -14.26
CA ALA A 69 9.14 -5.54 -12.84
C ALA A 69 10.32 -5.10 -11.96
N ALA A 70 11.55 -5.50 -12.29
CA ALA A 70 12.74 -5.08 -11.55
C ALA A 70 12.97 -3.55 -11.62
N ALA A 71 12.72 -2.93 -12.78
CA ALA A 71 12.80 -1.49 -12.96
C ALA A 71 11.76 -0.75 -12.10
N VAL A 72 10.53 -1.28 -12.05
CA VAL A 72 9.45 -0.74 -11.20
C VAL A 72 9.84 -0.82 -9.72
N ILE A 73 10.31 -1.98 -9.25
CA ILE A 73 10.79 -2.17 -7.87
C ILE A 73 11.87 -1.12 -7.54
N GLY A 74 12.88 -1.00 -8.40
CA GLY A 74 13.97 -0.04 -8.21
C GLY A 74 13.50 1.42 -8.17
N ASN A 75 12.53 1.80 -9.01
CA ASN A 75 12.00 3.15 -9.06
C ASN A 75 11.24 3.52 -7.77
N PHE A 76 10.41 2.62 -7.25
CA PHE A 76 9.69 2.86 -6.00
C PHE A 76 10.63 2.87 -4.80
N GLU A 77 11.59 1.96 -4.74
CA GLU A 77 12.56 1.88 -3.64
C GLU A 77 13.50 3.08 -3.57
N ARG A 78 13.86 3.67 -4.72
CA ARG A 78 14.70 4.86 -4.74
C ARG A 78 14.09 6.00 -3.92
N MET A 79 12.79 6.24 -4.07
CA MET A 79 12.11 7.34 -3.36
C MET A 79 12.04 7.05 -1.86
N VAL A 80 11.77 5.80 -1.47
CA VAL A 80 11.73 5.37 -0.07
C VAL A 80 13.09 5.59 0.60
N ARG A 81 14.18 5.16 -0.04
CA ARG A 81 15.54 5.36 0.49
C ARG A 81 15.93 6.84 0.63
N ILE A 82 15.52 7.69 -0.31
CA ILE A 82 15.75 9.13 -0.21
C ILE A 82 14.97 9.72 0.97
N ALA A 83 13.70 9.35 1.13
CA ALA A 83 12.87 9.82 2.24
C ALA A 83 13.43 9.37 3.59
N ASP A 84 13.83 8.10 3.71
CA ASP A 84 14.41 7.55 4.94
C ASP A 84 15.77 8.18 5.26
N GLY A 85 16.63 8.37 4.25
CA GLY A 85 17.94 9.02 4.43
C GLY A 85 17.87 10.51 4.77
N THR A 86 16.78 11.18 4.41
CA THR A 86 16.56 12.61 4.72
C THR A 86 15.69 12.84 5.96
N GLY A 87 15.03 11.79 6.47
CA GLY A 87 14.16 11.88 7.64
C GLY A 87 12.86 12.66 7.41
N ILE A 88 12.35 12.68 6.17
CA ILE A 88 11.10 13.39 5.85
C ILE A 88 9.94 12.74 6.63
N PRO A 89 9.26 13.48 7.52
CA PRO A 89 8.21 12.91 8.34
C PRO A 89 6.91 12.76 7.54
N LEU A 90 6.08 11.81 7.96
CA LEU A 90 4.71 11.72 7.47
C LEU A 90 3.86 12.88 8.03
N ASP A 91 3.15 13.59 7.16
CA ASP A 91 2.27 14.69 7.55
C ASP A 91 1.17 14.23 8.51
N ALA A 92 0.86 15.04 9.54
CA ALA A 92 -0.06 14.64 10.62
C ALA A 92 -1.47 14.22 10.12
N PRO A 93 -2.11 14.91 9.16
CA PRO A 93 -3.40 14.48 8.62
C PRO A 93 -3.34 13.14 7.90
N VAL A 94 -2.25 12.88 7.15
CA VAL A 94 -2.05 11.61 6.43
C VAL A 94 -1.77 10.48 7.42
N ASN A 95 -0.99 10.76 8.47
CA ASN A 95 -0.71 9.79 9.52
C ASN A 95 -1.98 9.31 10.23
N ILE A 96 -2.88 10.23 10.60
CA ILE A 96 -4.18 9.90 11.19
C ILE A 96 -5.04 9.09 10.22
N ALA A 97 -5.16 9.54 8.97
CA ALA A 97 -6.04 8.90 7.98
C ALA A 97 -5.58 7.47 7.61
N THR A 98 -4.28 7.19 7.71
CA THR A 98 -3.68 5.90 7.31
C THR A 98 -3.42 4.95 8.47
N GLU A 99 -3.55 5.37 9.73
CA GLU A 99 -3.24 4.57 10.94
C GLU A 99 -3.89 3.18 10.89
N SER A 100 -5.19 3.11 10.58
CA SER A 100 -5.94 1.85 10.55
C SER A 100 -5.44 0.86 9.48
N ILE A 101 -5.01 1.33 8.31
CA ILE A 101 -4.57 0.45 7.21
C ILE A 101 -3.10 0.06 7.37
N ARG A 102 -2.25 0.96 7.88
CA ARG A 102 -0.87 0.61 8.21
C ARG A 102 -0.80 -0.49 9.26
N GLY A 103 -1.64 -0.42 10.29
CA GLY A 103 -1.75 -1.48 11.28
C GLY A 103 -2.22 -2.81 10.69
N LYS A 104 -3.21 -2.80 9.79
CA LYS A 104 -3.67 -4.02 9.09
C LYS A 104 -2.61 -4.64 8.18
N LEU A 105 -1.79 -3.81 7.55
CA LEU A 105 -0.73 -4.24 6.64
C LEU A 105 0.60 -4.52 7.37
N GLY A 106 0.67 -4.35 8.68
CA GLY A 106 1.90 -4.55 9.46
C GLY A 106 3.00 -3.53 9.20
N ILE A 107 2.69 -2.41 8.53
CA ILE A 107 3.68 -1.42 8.08
C ILE A 107 4.36 -0.72 9.27
N ASP A 108 3.65 -0.61 10.41
CA ASP A 108 4.20 0.00 11.61
C ASP A 108 5.36 -0.84 12.23
N GLY A 109 5.63 -2.05 11.73
CA GLY A 109 6.75 -2.91 12.15
C GLY A 109 8.07 -2.68 11.40
N TYR A 110 8.09 -1.87 10.34
CA TYR A 110 9.33 -1.57 9.60
C TYR A 110 10.17 -0.49 10.28
N SER A 111 11.48 -0.48 10.02
CA SER A 111 12.42 0.49 10.59
C SER A 111 12.08 1.95 10.28
N SER A 112 11.52 2.22 9.09
CA SER A 112 11.07 3.54 8.66
C SER A 112 9.90 4.10 9.47
N ALA A 113 9.19 3.27 10.25
CA ALA A 113 8.14 3.73 11.17
C ALA A 113 8.69 4.75 12.21
N ALA A 114 10.00 4.75 12.47
CA ALA A 114 10.67 5.75 13.30
C ALA A 114 10.49 7.19 12.78
N ASN A 115 10.30 7.38 11.47
CA ASN A 115 10.07 8.69 10.85
C ASN A 115 8.60 9.16 10.97
N THR A 116 7.72 8.31 11.49
CA THR A 116 6.31 8.63 11.71
C THR A 116 6.12 9.29 13.08
N LYS A 117 5.92 10.61 13.10
CA LYS A 117 5.71 11.35 14.36
C LYS A 117 4.47 10.84 15.08
N SER A 118 4.56 10.64 16.40
CA SER A 118 3.38 10.28 17.21
C SER A 118 2.35 11.40 17.13
N VAL A 119 1.12 11.05 16.76
CA VAL A 119 -0.01 11.97 16.79
C VAL A 119 -0.44 12.11 18.25
N GLN A 120 -0.51 13.34 18.76
CA GLN A 120 -0.95 13.57 20.15
C GLN A 120 -2.37 13.04 20.35
N GLY A 121 -2.65 12.39 21.49
CA GLY A 121 -3.90 11.65 21.71
C GLY A 121 -5.18 12.46 21.49
N TRP A 122 -5.14 13.77 21.73
CA TRP A 122 -6.27 14.67 21.47
C TRP A 122 -6.53 14.90 19.97
N GLN A 123 -5.49 14.91 19.13
CA GLN A 123 -5.62 15.02 17.68
C GLN A 123 -6.26 13.75 17.08
N ARG A 124 -5.94 12.58 17.64
CA ARG A 124 -6.62 11.31 17.28
C ARG A 124 -8.10 11.35 17.65
N LEU A 125 -8.42 11.86 18.84
CA LEU A 125 -9.80 11.93 19.34
C LEU A 125 -10.63 12.91 18.50
N LEU A 126 -10.10 14.09 18.19
CA LEU A 126 -10.73 15.05 17.28
C LEU A 126 -10.91 14.47 15.88
N GLY A 127 -9.89 13.80 15.34
CA GLY A 127 -9.97 13.13 14.03
C GLY A 127 -11.12 12.13 13.98
N ARG A 128 -11.24 11.25 14.98
CA ARG A 128 -12.32 10.25 15.08
C ARG A 128 -13.72 10.87 15.24
N LEU A 129 -13.83 12.00 15.94
CA LEU A 129 -15.10 12.70 16.12
C LEU A 129 -15.57 13.40 14.84
N VAL A 130 -14.64 13.91 14.05
CA VAL A 130 -14.94 14.66 12.81
C VAL A 130 -15.09 13.71 11.60
N GLU A 131 -14.48 12.53 11.63
CA GLU A 131 -14.55 11.52 10.56
C GLU A 131 -15.98 11.15 10.09
N PRO A 132 -16.96 10.83 10.97
CA PRO A 132 -18.31 10.51 10.52
C PRO A 132 -19.00 11.69 9.84
N ILE A 133 -18.74 12.92 10.29
CA ILE A 133 -19.29 14.15 9.71
C ILE A 133 -18.72 14.37 8.31
N VAL A 134 -17.40 14.25 8.15
CA VAL A 134 -16.72 14.37 6.86
C VAL A 134 -17.20 13.30 5.89
N ARG A 135 -17.38 12.07 6.34
CA ARG A 135 -17.88 10.96 5.51
C ARG A 135 -19.32 11.20 5.01
N VAL A 136 -20.18 11.75 5.87
CA VAL A 136 -21.56 12.15 5.49
C VAL A 136 -21.56 13.31 4.49
N VAL A 137 -20.71 14.31 4.71
CA VAL A 137 -20.57 15.47 3.81
C VAL A 137 -20.06 15.04 2.43
N LEU A 138 -19.00 14.22 2.38
CA LEU A 138 -18.45 13.69 1.13
C LEU A 138 -19.47 12.84 0.36
N ARG A 139 -20.23 11.99 1.05
CA ARG A 139 -21.34 11.21 0.44
C ARG A 139 -22.43 12.13 -0.14
N ARG A 140 -22.77 13.24 0.52
CA ARG A 140 -23.74 14.22 0.00
C ARG A 140 -23.21 15.01 -1.21
N ILE A 141 -21.93 15.37 -1.20
CA ILE A 141 -21.29 16.07 -2.32
C ILE A 141 -21.19 15.16 -3.55
N GLY A 142 -20.74 13.91 -3.37
CA GLY A 142 -20.66 12.92 -4.44
C GLY A 142 -22.02 12.64 -5.11
N ARG A 143 -23.09 12.53 -4.33
CA ARG A 143 -24.47 12.38 -4.87
C ARG A 143 -24.98 13.63 -5.60
N ARG A 144 -24.49 14.83 -5.27
CA ARG A 144 -24.84 16.06 -6.00
C ARG A 144 -24.06 16.18 -7.31
N ALA A 145 -22.80 15.74 -7.34
CA ALA A 145 -21.98 15.71 -8.55
C ALA A 145 -22.54 14.71 -9.58
N ALA A 146 -22.95 13.51 -9.14
CA ALA A 146 -23.52 12.47 -10.00
C ALA A 146 -24.93 12.79 -10.56
N ARG A 147 -25.60 13.85 -10.08
CA ARG A 147 -26.91 14.31 -10.60
C ARG A 147 -26.80 15.46 -11.61
N ARG A 148 -25.58 15.93 -11.88
CA ARG A 148 -25.28 17.01 -12.84
C ARG A 148 -24.56 16.51 -14.10
N SER A 149 -24.30 15.20 -14.19
CA SER A 149 -23.84 14.46 -15.37
C SER A 149 -24.99 13.65 -15.95
#